data_AF-A0A354IX43-F1
#
_entry.id   AF-A0A354IX43-F1
#
_cell.length_a   1.000
_cell.length_b   1.000
_cell.length_c   1.000
_cell.angle_alpha   90.00
_cell.angle_beta   90.00
_cell.angle_gamma   90.00
#
_symmetry.space_group_name_H-M   'P 1'
#
loop_
_entity.id
_entity.type
_entity.pdbx_description
1 polymer ?
#
loop_
_entity_poly.entity_id
_entity_poly.type
_entity_poly.pdbx_seq_one_letter_code
_entity_poly.pdbx_strand_id
1 'polypeptide(L)'
;MSVSIFDSFLTTPDMIAAFDDAAVVQAMFRFEAALARAQAEEGLIPKAAAGAIAGVCNAQLYDIPALIVAGRRAGSLAIPLVKELTRTVGLYDEAAARHVHWGSTSQDVIDTAMVLVTREALQLLDDGLHDLCGHLLRLADAHLATPVLARTLMQPAQVTSLGFKAAGWLAPLVRARARLREAAAPPSCSCSA
;
A
#
# COMPACT_ATOMS: atom_id res chain seq x y z
N MET A 1 2.17 18.61 -4.81
CA MET A 1 2.07 18.39 -6.26
C MET A 1 0.68 18.77 -6.73
N SER A 2 0.51 19.45 -7.87
CA SER A 2 -0.81 19.51 -8.49
C SER A 2 -1.11 18.14 -9.07
N VAL A 3 -2.05 17.42 -8.47
CA VAL A 3 -2.53 16.17 -9.02
C VAL A 3 -3.23 16.49 -10.35
N SER A 4 -2.99 15.70 -11.41
CA SER A 4 -3.60 15.97 -12.72
C SER A 4 -5.12 16.03 -12.59
N ILE A 5 -5.79 16.74 -13.51
CA ILE A 5 -7.25 16.74 -13.60
C ILE A 5 -7.80 15.32 -13.74
N PHE A 6 -7.08 14.44 -14.45
CA PHE A 6 -7.47 13.05 -14.63
C PHE A 6 -7.24 12.22 -13.37
N ASP A 7 -6.14 12.44 -12.67
CA ASP A 7 -5.87 11.74 -11.41
C ASP A 7 -6.92 12.12 -10.37
N SER A 8 -7.16 13.42 -10.15
CA SER A 8 -8.13 13.90 -9.14
C SER A 8 -9.58 13.49 -9.44
N PHE A 9 -9.92 13.26 -10.72
CA PHE A 9 -11.25 12.85 -11.13
C PHE A 9 -11.44 11.32 -11.09
N LEU A 10 -10.40 10.55 -11.43
CA LEU A 10 -10.48 9.09 -11.57
C LEU A 10 -10.04 8.32 -10.32
N THR A 11 -9.47 9.00 -9.32
CA THR A 11 -8.97 8.38 -8.09
C THR A 11 -9.34 9.19 -6.84
N THR A 12 -9.12 8.61 -5.66
CA THR A 12 -9.33 9.29 -4.37
C THR A 12 -8.03 9.91 -3.85
N PRO A 13 -8.10 11.02 -3.07
CA PRO A 13 -6.92 11.59 -2.43
C PRO A 13 -6.14 10.59 -1.57
N ASP A 14 -6.84 9.71 -0.85
CA ASP A 14 -6.20 8.70 0.00
C ASP A 14 -5.44 7.66 -0.82
N MET A 15 -5.98 7.25 -1.98
CA MET A 15 -5.30 6.32 -2.88
C MET A 15 -4.08 6.96 -3.54
N ILE A 16 -4.13 8.25 -3.90
CA ILE A 16 -2.95 9.00 -4.35
C ILE A 16 -1.89 9.02 -3.26
N ALA A 17 -2.27 9.37 -2.03
CA ALA A 17 -1.34 9.50 -0.93
C ALA A 17 -0.62 8.18 -0.60
N ALA A 18 -1.31 7.03 -0.73
CA ALA A 18 -0.69 5.72 -0.52
C ALA A 18 0.46 5.45 -1.52
N PHE A 19 0.35 5.92 -2.76
CA PHE A 19 1.31 5.66 -3.84
C PHE A 19 2.19 6.87 -4.21
N ASP A 20 2.15 7.95 -3.43
CA ASP A 20 2.98 9.11 -3.74
C ASP A 20 4.47 8.84 -3.49
N ASP A 21 5.32 9.70 -4.05
CA ASP A 21 6.77 9.52 -3.98
C ASP A 21 7.28 9.43 -2.52
N ALA A 22 6.68 10.18 -1.61
CA ALA A 22 7.07 10.18 -0.20
C ALA A 22 6.64 8.90 0.52
N ALA A 23 5.43 8.40 0.24
CA ALA A 23 4.94 7.14 0.79
C ALA A 23 5.77 5.95 0.31
N VAL A 24 6.12 5.90 -0.99
CA VAL A 24 6.97 4.84 -1.54
C VAL A 24 8.37 4.89 -0.94
N VAL A 25 9.00 6.06 -0.88
CA VAL A 25 10.34 6.22 -0.25
C VAL A 25 10.27 5.89 1.24
N GLN A 26 9.22 6.30 1.94
CA GLN A 26 9.03 5.96 3.36
C GLN A 26 8.86 4.46 3.54
N ALA A 27 8.19 3.77 2.62
CA ALA A 27 8.07 2.30 2.64
C ALA A 27 9.42 1.61 2.45
N MET A 28 10.29 2.12 1.57
CA MET A 28 11.68 1.65 1.44
C MET A 28 12.46 1.85 2.74
N PHE A 29 12.31 3.01 3.39
CA PHE A 29 12.94 3.25 4.70
C PHE A 29 12.38 2.37 5.83
N ARG A 30 11.09 2.01 5.78
CA ARG A 30 10.51 1.02 6.71
C ARG A 30 11.18 -0.35 6.54
N PHE A 31 11.48 -0.75 5.30
CA PHE A 31 12.25 -1.97 5.04
C PHE A 31 13.66 -1.89 5.64
N GLU A 32 14.43 -0.83 5.34
CA GLU A 32 15.81 -0.69 5.85
C GLU A 32 15.87 -0.69 7.38
N ALA A 33 14.96 0.04 8.03
CA ALA A 33 14.87 0.05 9.49
C ALA A 33 14.48 -1.32 10.06
N ALA A 34 13.55 -2.05 9.41
CA ALA A 34 13.14 -3.37 9.84
C ALA A 34 14.25 -4.42 9.65
N LEU A 35 14.95 -4.37 8.51
CA LEU A 35 16.09 -5.23 8.21
C LEU A 35 17.19 -5.07 9.28
N ALA A 36 17.60 -3.82 9.56
CA ALA A 36 18.64 -3.56 10.54
C ALA A 36 18.25 -4.03 11.95
N ARG A 37 16.98 -3.82 12.35
CA ARG A 37 16.45 -4.31 13.64
C ARG A 37 16.46 -5.83 13.72
N ALA A 38 15.92 -6.52 12.71
CA ALA A 38 15.89 -7.97 12.67
C ALA A 38 17.31 -8.56 12.69
N GLN A 39 18.23 -8.00 11.91
CA GLN A 39 19.64 -8.44 11.93
C GLN A 39 20.31 -8.22 13.29
N ALA A 40 19.97 -7.16 14.01
CA ALA A 40 20.49 -6.94 15.36
C ALA A 40 19.87 -7.88 16.40
N GLU A 41 18.61 -8.28 16.22
CA GLU A 41 17.95 -9.31 17.03
C GLU A 41 18.61 -10.67 16.85
N GLU A 42 18.99 -11.01 15.61
CA GLU A 42 19.75 -12.21 15.26
C GLU A 42 21.27 -12.09 15.53
N GLY A 43 21.74 -10.97 16.09
CA GLY A 43 23.15 -10.76 16.44
C GLY A 43 24.11 -10.58 15.26
N LEU A 44 23.60 -10.35 14.05
CA LEU A 44 24.42 -10.13 12.84
C LEU A 44 25.04 -8.73 12.79
N ILE A 45 24.36 -7.72 13.34
CA ILE A 45 24.87 -6.35 13.44
C ILE A 45 24.71 -5.82 14.88
N PRO A 46 25.52 -4.82 15.31
CA PRO A 46 25.36 -4.23 16.63
C PRO A 46 23.99 -3.53 16.79
N LYS A 47 23.35 -3.68 17.96
CA LYS A 47 22.08 -2.97 18.28
C LYS A 47 22.18 -1.45 18.14
N ALA A 48 23.34 -0.88 18.46
CA ALA A 48 23.61 0.55 18.28
C ALA A 48 23.56 0.96 16.79
N ALA A 49 24.13 0.13 15.90
CA ALA A 49 24.07 0.37 14.46
C ALA A 49 22.63 0.31 13.94
N ALA A 50 21.84 -0.68 14.37
CA ALA A 50 20.43 -0.76 14.03
C ALA A 50 19.64 0.47 14.50
N GLY A 51 19.93 0.96 15.71
CA GLY A 51 19.37 2.20 16.23
C GLY A 51 19.72 3.43 15.38
N ALA A 52 20.99 3.57 15.00
CA ALA A 52 21.47 4.67 14.16
C ALA A 52 20.82 4.66 12.77
N ILE A 53 20.75 3.50 12.11
CA ILE A 53 20.12 3.34 10.80
C ILE A 53 18.62 3.67 10.89
N ALA A 54 17.91 3.05 11.84
CA ALA A 54 16.48 3.25 11.99
C ALA A 54 16.11 4.69 12.39
N GLY A 55 16.99 5.37 13.14
CA GLY A 55 16.78 6.75 13.59
C GLY A 55 16.72 7.78 12.46
N VAL A 56 17.32 7.48 11.30
CA VAL A 56 17.32 8.37 10.13
C VAL A 56 16.43 7.87 8.98
N CYS A 57 15.73 6.74 9.14
CA CYS A 57 14.81 6.16 8.16
C CYS A 57 13.47 6.93 8.06
N ASN A 58 13.53 8.22 7.72
CA ASN A 58 12.39 9.12 7.56
C ASN A 58 12.50 9.85 6.22
N ALA A 59 11.53 9.66 5.33
CA ALA A 59 11.52 10.22 3.99
C ALA A 59 11.62 11.76 3.97
N GLN A 60 11.11 12.44 5.00
CA GLN A 60 11.19 13.90 5.11
C GLN A 60 12.62 14.44 5.28
N LEU A 61 13.59 13.59 5.64
CA LEU A 61 14.99 13.96 5.78
C LEU A 61 15.75 13.96 4.44
N TYR A 62 15.12 13.51 3.34
CA TYR A 62 15.78 13.27 2.07
C TYR A 62 15.14 14.07 0.93
N ASP A 63 15.98 14.47 -0.03
CA ASP A 63 15.54 15.09 -1.28
C ASP A 63 15.07 14.00 -2.27
N ILE A 64 13.77 13.69 -2.20
CA ILE A 64 13.15 12.67 -3.05
C ILE A 64 13.27 12.99 -4.55
N PRO A 65 13.02 14.23 -5.02
CA PRO A 65 13.30 14.59 -6.41
C PRO A 65 14.73 14.26 -6.86
N ALA A 66 15.74 14.54 -6.02
CA ALA A 66 17.13 14.19 -6.34
C ALA A 66 17.35 12.67 -6.41
N LEU A 67 16.74 11.90 -5.50
CA LEU A 67 16.78 10.42 -5.53
C LEU A 67 16.19 9.87 -6.82
N ILE A 68 15.05 10.40 -7.28
CA ILE A 68 14.40 9.99 -8.53
C ILE A 68 15.32 10.24 -9.73
N VAL A 69 15.94 11.42 -9.80
CA VAL A 69 16.89 11.76 -10.88
C VAL A 69 18.10 10.83 -10.85
N ALA A 70 18.65 10.54 -9.67
CA ALA A 70 19.76 9.60 -9.52
C ALA A 70 19.38 8.16 -9.89
N GLY A 71 18.15 7.74 -9.55
CA GLY A 71 17.63 6.40 -9.85
C GLY A 71 17.57 6.09 -11.33
N ARG A 72 17.27 7.09 -12.17
CA ARG A 72 17.30 6.96 -13.65
C ARG A 72 18.67 6.53 -14.17
N ARG A 73 19.75 7.01 -13.55
CA ARG A 73 21.14 6.67 -13.95
C ARG A 73 21.57 5.33 -13.39
N ALA A 74 21.11 4.99 -12.19
CA ALA A 74 21.47 3.76 -11.50
C ALA A 74 20.66 2.53 -11.97
N GLY A 75 19.54 2.75 -12.68
CA GLY A 75 18.62 1.68 -13.10
C GLY A 75 17.70 1.17 -11.99
N SER A 76 17.74 1.79 -10.81
CA SER A 76 16.93 1.44 -9.63
C SER A 76 16.90 2.62 -8.66
N LEU A 77 15.77 2.82 -7.98
CA LEU A 77 15.64 3.82 -6.91
C LEU A 77 16.33 3.36 -5.60
N ALA A 78 16.49 2.05 -5.42
CA ALA A 78 17.13 1.49 -4.23
C ALA A 78 18.59 1.91 -4.10
N ILE A 79 19.35 1.90 -5.20
CA ILE A 79 20.78 2.23 -5.21
C ILE A 79 21.06 3.65 -4.68
N PRO A 80 20.46 4.73 -5.23
CA PRO A 80 20.69 6.07 -4.69
C PRO A 80 20.09 6.25 -3.29
N LEU A 81 18.97 5.59 -2.96
CA LEU A 81 18.38 5.66 -1.63
C LEU A 81 19.31 5.07 -0.57
N VAL A 82 19.82 3.86 -0.79
CA VAL A 82 20.78 3.20 0.10
C VAL A 82 22.05 4.03 0.22
N LYS A 83 22.56 4.57 -0.90
CA LYS A 83 23.74 5.45 -0.88
C LYS A 83 23.54 6.68 0.00
N GLU A 84 22.41 7.38 -0.13
CA GLU A 84 22.09 8.54 0.70
C GLU A 84 21.84 8.14 2.16
N LEU A 85 21.20 7.00 2.41
CA LEU A 85 21.03 6.47 3.77
C LEU A 85 22.38 6.20 4.43
N THR A 86 23.30 5.50 3.75
CA THR A 86 24.67 5.25 4.21
C THR A 86 25.40 6.55 4.51
N ARG A 87 25.31 7.54 3.61
CA ARG A 87 25.92 8.86 3.83
C ARG A 87 25.36 9.54 5.08
N THR A 88 24.04 9.56 5.24
CA THR A 88 23.37 10.20 6.39
C THR A 88 23.71 9.51 7.70
N VAL A 89 23.72 8.18 7.76
CA VAL A 89 24.17 7.43 8.96
C VAL A 89 25.63 7.77 9.27
N GLY A 90 26.50 7.81 8.26
CA GLY A 90 27.92 8.09 8.43
C GLY A 90 28.24 9.50 8.95
N LEU A 91 27.31 10.46 8.86
CA LEU A 91 27.48 11.78 9.49
C LEU A 91 27.51 11.71 11.03
N TYR A 92 26.93 10.64 11.61
CA TYR A 92 26.79 10.49 13.05
C TYR A 92 27.52 9.24 13.58
N ASP A 93 27.56 8.16 12.79
CA ASP A 93 28.20 6.90 13.14
C ASP A 93 28.75 6.20 11.88
N GLU A 94 30.04 6.39 11.64
CA GLU A 94 30.75 5.80 10.49
C GLU A 94 30.79 4.26 10.56
N ALA A 95 30.81 3.68 11.76
CA ALA A 95 30.80 2.23 11.92
C ALA A 95 29.41 1.64 11.61
N ALA A 96 28.34 2.32 12.00
CA ALA A 96 26.98 1.93 11.66
C ALA A 96 26.71 2.01 10.15
N ALA A 97 27.31 2.98 9.44
CA ALA A 97 27.12 3.16 8.00
C ALA A 97 27.46 1.90 7.17
N ARG A 98 28.42 1.09 7.64
CA ARG A 98 28.81 -0.19 7.00
C ARG A 98 27.74 -1.27 7.05
N HIS A 99 26.75 -1.12 7.93
CA HIS A 99 25.68 -2.10 8.13
C HIS A 99 24.37 -1.69 7.42
N VAL A 100 24.35 -0.54 6.74
CA VAL A 100 23.19 -0.13 5.94
C VAL A 100 23.00 -1.12 4.79
N HIS A 101 21.75 -1.58 4.59
CA HIS A 101 21.38 -2.54 3.55
C HIS A 101 22.18 -3.85 3.57
N TRP A 102 22.70 -4.25 4.73
CA TRP A 102 23.62 -5.37 4.86
C TRP A 102 22.99 -6.68 4.37
N GLY A 103 23.65 -7.36 3.43
CA GLY A 103 23.22 -8.66 2.92
C GLY A 103 21.93 -8.66 2.08
N SER A 104 21.39 -7.50 1.74
CA SER A 104 20.18 -7.33 0.94
C SER A 104 20.52 -6.97 -0.51
N THR A 105 19.59 -7.21 -1.43
CA THR A 105 19.62 -6.67 -2.79
C THR A 105 18.62 -5.53 -2.98
N SER A 106 18.82 -4.75 -4.04
CA SER A 106 17.91 -3.66 -4.45
C SER A 106 16.47 -4.12 -4.62
N GLN A 107 16.25 -5.37 -5.04
CA GLN A 107 14.92 -5.89 -5.25
C GLN A 107 14.18 -6.15 -3.92
N ASP A 108 14.89 -6.55 -2.86
CA ASP A 108 14.26 -6.84 -1.55
C ASP A 108 13.59 -5.58 -0.99
N VAL A 109 14.28 -4.44 -1.05
CA VAL A 109 13.73 -3.15 -0.60
C VAL A 109 12.60 -2.66 -1.49
N ILE A 110 12.71 -2.81 -2.82
CA ILE A 110 11.68 -2.37 -3.76
C ILE A 110 10.41 -3.20 -3.61
N ASP A 111 10.53 -4.53 -3.66
CA ASP A 111 9.38 -5.43 -3.61
C ASP A 111 8.71 -5.35 -2.24
N THR A 112 9.50 -5.29 -1.15
CA THR A 112 8.92 -5.13 0.19
C THR A 112 8.22 -3.77 0.33
N ALA A 113 8.82 -2.68 -0.16
CA ALA A 113 8.16 -1.37 -0.16
C ALA A 113 6.84 -1.41 -0.92
N MET A 114 6.82 -2.07 -2.09
CA MET A 114 5.58 -2.22 -2.87
C MET A 114 4.53 -3.06 -2.18
N VAL A 115 4.91 -4.13 -1.47
CA VAL A 115 3.98 -4.90 -0.64
C VAL A 115 3.41 -4.04 0.49
N LEU A 116 4.24 -3.23 1.15
CA LEU A 116 3.80 -2.35 2.23
C LEU A 116 2.79 -1.31 1.74
N VAL A 117 3.06 -0.64 0.62
CA VAL A 117 2.15 0.33 0.01
C VAL A 117 0.88 -0.34 -0.51
N THR A 118 1.01 -1.50 -1.17
CA THR A 118 -0.14 -2.26 -1.67
C THR A 118 -1.06 -2.68 -0.53
N ARG A 119 -0.52 -3.07 0.63
CA ARG A 119 -1.32 -3.39 1.81
C ARG A 119 -2.14 -2.19 2.30
N GLU A 120 -1.56 -0.99 2.33
CA GLU A 120 -2.28 0.24 2.67
C GLU A 120 -3.41 0.51 1.67
N ALA A 121 -3.15 0.35 0.37
CA ALA A 121 -4.16 0.50 -0.67
C ALA A 121 -5.30 -0.55 -0.58
N LEU A 122 -4.96 -1.81 -0.29
CA LEU A 122 -5.94 -2.88 -0.10
C LEU A 122 -6.88 -2.60 1.08
N GLN A 123 -6.37 -2.00 2.15
CA GLN A 123 -7.19 -1.57 3.29
C GLN A 123 -8.21 -0.49 2.86
N LEU A 124 -7.78 0.54 2.13
CA LEU A 124 -8.67 1.58 1.59
C LEU A 124 -9.78 0.99 0.71
N LEU A 125 -9.45 0.00 -0.12
CA LEU A 125 -10.43 -0.70 -0.96
C LEU A 125 -11.41 -1.55 -0.12
N ASP A 126 -10.94 -2.22 0.93
CA ASP A 126 -11.83 -3.00 1.82
C ASP A 126 -12.83 -2.10 2.55
N ASP A 127 -12.37 -0.94 3.03
CA ASP A 127 -13.21 0.05 3.71
C ASP A 127 -14.24 0.66 2.75
N GLY A 128 -13.81 1.06 1.55
CA GLY A 128 -14.73 1.55 0.52
C GLY A 128 -15.78 0.50 0.09
N LEU A 129 -15.38 -0.76 -0.04
CA LEU A 129 -16.31 -1.87 -0.31
C LEU A 129 -17.26 -2.11 0.86
N HIS A 130 -16.80 -1.96 2.10
CA HIS A 130 -17.65 -2.07 3.28
C HIS A 130 -18.80 -1.07 3.23
N ASP A 131 -18.46 0.20 3.02
CA ASP A 131 -19.38 1.31 3.03
C ASP A 131 -20.36 1.23 1.86
N LEU A 132 -19.86 0.92 0.66
CA LEU A 132 -20.69 0.71 -0.51
C LEU A 132 -21.69 -0.45 -0.30
N CYS A 133 -21.23 -1.57 0.27
CA CYS A 133 -22.11 -2.68 0.58
C CYS A 133 -23.19 -2.29 1.60
N GLY A 134 -22.83 -1.53 2.64
CA GLY A 134 -23.76 -1.01 3.62
C GLY A 134 -24.81 -0.06 3.01
N HIS A 135 -24.40 0.83 2.11
CA HIS A 135 -25.31 1.73 1.40
C HIS A 135 -26.27 0.97 0.48
N LEU A 136 -25.77 0.00 -0.31
CA LEU A 136 -26.61 -0.79 -1.20
C LEU A 136 -27.59 -1.68 -0.44
N LEU A 137 -27.19 -2.21 0.72
CA LEU A 137 -28.10 -2.95 1.59
C LEU A 137 -29.24 -2.05 2.09
N ARG A 138 -28.92 -0.86 2.61
CA ARG A 138 -29.94 0.12 3.01
C ARG A 138 -30.88 0.50 1.86
N LEU A 139 -30.34 0.69 0.65
CA LEU A 139 -31.14 0.97 -0.54
C LEU A 139 -32.05 -0.20 -0.91
N ALA A 140 -31.53 -1.43 -0.81
CA ALA A 140 -32.30 -2.64 -1.07
C ALA A 140 -33.47 -2.79 -0.12
N ASP A 141 -33.23 -2.58 1.19
CA ASP A 141 -34.26 -2.66 2.23
C ASP A 141 -35.31 -1.55 2.09
N ALA A 142 -34.88 -0.30 1.90
CA ALA A 142 -35.77 0.85 1.75
C ALA A 142 -36.72 0.73 0.55
N HIS A 143 -36.28 0.04 -0.51
CA HIS A 143 -37.04 -0.14 -1.74
C HIS A 143 -37.46 -1.59 -2.01
N LEU A 144 -37.52 -2.42 -0.98
CA LEU A 144 -37.82 -3.86 -1.09
C LEU A 144 -39.08 -4.13 -1.89
N ALA A 145 -40.13 -3.32 -1.68
CA ALA A 145 -41.43 -3.44 -2.33
C ALA A 145 -41.72 -2.36 -3.39
N THR A 146 -40.77 -1.47 -3.71
CA THR A 146 -40.98 -0.42 -4.72
C THR A 146 -41.04 -1.06 -6.12
N PRO A 147 -42.20 -1.09 -6.81
CA PRO A 147 -42.32 -1.78 -8.09
C PRO A 147 -41.60 -1.00 -9.20
N VAL A 148 -40.88 -1.72 -10.07
CA VAL A 148 -40.24 -1.18 -11.27
C VAL A 148 -40.43 -2.12 -12.46
N LEU A 149 -40.55 -1.57 -13.66
CA LEU A 149 -40.61 -2.35 -14.89
C LEU A 149 -39.21 -2.92 -15.20
N ALA A 150 -39.07 -4.25 -15.18
CA ALA A 150 -37.83 -4.89 -15.61
C ALA A 150 -37.64 -4.72 -17.12
N ARG A 151 -36.38 -4.80 -17.56
CA ARG A 151 -36.04 -4.80 -18.99
C ARG A 151 -35.12 -5.96 -19.32
N THR A 152 -35.53 -6.77 -20.29
CA THR A 152 -34.73 -7.87 -20.86
C THR A 152 -34.49 -7.56 -22.33
N LEU A 153 -33.24 -7.62 -22.80
CA LEU A 153 -32.87 -7.15 -24.15
C LEU A 153 -33.39 -5.72 -24.43
N MET A 154 -33.34 -4.86 -23.40
CA MET A 154 -33.88 -3.49 -23.39
C MET A 154 -35.40 -3.37 -23.59
N GLN A 155 -36.15 -4.46 -23.70
CA GLN A 155 -37.62 -4.47 -23.84
C GLN A 155 -38.33 -4.60 -22.48
N PRO A 156 -39.52 -4.00 -22.31
CA PRO A 156 -40.39 -4.23 -21.16
C PRO A 156 -40.57 -5.72 -20.85
N ALA A 157 -40.40 -6.10 -19.59
CA ALA A 157 -40.62 -7.45 -19.08
C ALA A 157 -41.56 -7.44 -17.87
N GLN A 158 -41.53 -8.49 -17.04
CA GLN A 158 -42.33 -8.56 -15.82
C GLN A 158 -41.93 -7.47 -14.81
N VAL A 159 -42.86 -7.09 -13.92
CA VAL A 159 -42.58 -6.18 -12.81
C VAL A 159 -41.63 -6.87 -11.81
N THR A 160 -40.64 -6.12 -11.34
CA THR A 160 -39.76 -6.51 -10.23
C THR A 160 -39.74 -5.38 -9.19
N SER A 161 -38.89 -5.46 -8.16
CA SER A 161 -38.68 -4.35 -7.23
C SER A 161 -37.32 -3.68 -7.40
N LEU A 162 -37.27 -2.38 -7.11
CA LEU A 162 -36.00 -1.64 -7.09
C LEU A 162 -35.04 -2.25 -6.04
N GLY A 163 -35.57 -2.70 -4.90
CA GLY A 163 -34.79 -3.38 -3.88
C GLY A 163 -34.13 -4.67 -4.39
N PHE A 164 -34.86 -5.49 -5.17
CA PHE A 164 -34.28 -6.68 -5.79
C PHE A 164 -33.14 -6.35 -6.76
N LYS A 165 -33.24 -5.24 -7.51
CA LYS A 165 -32.14 -4.77 -8.37
C LYS A 165 -30.91 -4.35 -7.56
N ALA A 166 -31.11 -3.60 -6.48
CA ALA A 166 -30.03 -3.19 -5.58
C ALA A 166 -29.33 -4.38 -4.91
N ALA A 167 -30.10 -5.38 -4.46
CA ALA A 167 -29.55 -6.65 -3.95
C ALA A 167 -28.71 -7.39 -5.00
N GLY A 168 -29.14 -7.35 -6.27
CA GLY A 168 -28.38 -7.86 -7.40
C GLY A 168 -27.03 -7.17 -7.61
N TRP A 169 -26.93 -5.86 -7.35
CA TRP A 169 -25.67 -5.10 -7.37
C TRP A 169 -24.80 -5.39 -6.14
N LEU A 170 -25.40 -5.55 -4.97
CA LEU A 170 -24.71 -5.83 -3.71
C LEU A 170 -24.02 -7.21 -3.70
N ALA A 171 -24.71 -8.26 -4.14
CA ALA A 171 -24.24 -9.64 -4.03
C ALA A 171 -22.82 -9.89 -4.61
N PRO A 172 -22.46 -9.42 -5.83
CA PRO A 172 -21.10 -9.59 -6.34
C PRO A 172 -20.06 -8.79 -5.54
N LEU A 173 -20.41 -7.63 -4.97
CA LEU A 173 -19.48 -6.81 -4.19
C LEU A 173 -19.11 -7.47 -2.86
N VAL A 174 -20.08 -8.12 -2.19
CA VAL A 174 -19.81 -8.91 -0.97
C VAL A 174 -18.80 -10.02 -1.26
N ARG A 175 -18.97 -10.75 -2.38
CA ARG A 175 -18.02 -11.79 -2.79
C ARG A 175 -16.66 -11.22 -3.18
N ALA A 176 -16.63 -10.09 -3.89
CA ALA A 176 -15.39 -9.42 -4.27
C ALA A 176 -14.58 -8.99 -3.04
N ARG A 177 -15.26 -8.42 -2.03
CA ARG A 177 -14.63 -8.04 -0.75
C ARG A 177 -14.05 -9.24 0.00
N ALA A 178 -14.77 -10.36 0.05
CA ALA A 178 -14.25 -11.59 0.67
C ALA A 178 -12.95 -12.06 0.00
N ARG A 179 -12.92 -12.08 -1.34
CA ARG A 179 -11.72 -12.43 -2.13
C ARG A 179 -10.57 -11.43 -1.95
N LEU A 180 -10.88 -10.14 -1.84
CA LEU A 180 -9.88 -9.11 -1.57
C LEU A 180 -9.18 -9.38 -0.23
N ARG A 181 -9.95 -9.68 0.82
CA ARG A 181 -9.41 -10.02 2.15
C ARG A 181 -8.60 -11.30 2.17
N GLU A 182 -9.02 -12.31 1.42
CA GLU A 182 -8.27 -13.56 1.26
C GLU A 182 -6.91 -13.30 0.57
N ALA A 183 -6.91 -12.52 -0.51
CA ALA A 183 -5.68 -12.14 -1.21
C ALA A 183 -4.77 -11.23 -0.38
N ALA A 184 -5.33 -10.40 0.50
CA ALA A 184 -4.59 -9.50 1.38
C ALA A 184 -4.07 -10.17 2.65
N ALA A 185 -4.52 -11.40 2.96
CA ALA A 185 -4.09 -12.11 4.15
C ALA A 185 -2.58 -12.39 4.07
N PRO A 186 -1.81 -12.11 5.13
CA PRO A 186 -0.41 -12.50 5.15
C PRO A 186 -0.32 -14.03 5.00
N PRO A 187 0.64 -14.55 4.23
CA PRO A 187 0.88 -15.98 4.19
C PRO A 187 1.11 -16.46 5.62
N SER A 188 0.51 -17.59 5.98
CA SER A 188 0.73 -18.22 7.27
C SER A 188 2.19 -18.66 7.35
N CYS A 189 3.08 -17.79 7.83
CA CYS A 189 4.42 -18.17 8.22
C CYS A 189 4.31 -18.96 9.52
N SER A 190 4.16 -20.28 9.41
CA SER A 190 4.37 -21.21 10.51
C SER A 190 5.87 -21.35 10.79
N CYS A 191 6.52 -20.27 11.20
CA CYS A 191 7.81 -20.37 11.85
C CYS A 191 7.56 -20.76 13.30
N SER A 192 7.56 -22.07 13.53
CA SER A 192 7.66 -22.63 14.88
C SER A 192 9.04 -22.23 15.43
N ALA A 193 9.06 -21.53 16.56
CA ALA A 193 10.27 -21.22 17.31
C ALA A 193 10.98 -22.50 17.80
#